data_AF-A0AAV1UBU6-F1
#
_entry.id   AF-A0AAV1UBU6-F1
#
_cell.length_a   1.000
_cell.length_b   1.000
_cell.length_c   1.000
_cell.angle_alpha   90.00
_cell.angle_beta   90.00
_cell.angle_gamma   90.00
#
_symmetry.space_group_name_H-M   'P 1'
#
loop_
_entity.id
_entity.type
_entity.pdbx_description
1 polymer ?
#
loop_
_entity_poly.entity_id
_entity_poly.type
_entity_poly.pdbx_seq_one_letter_code
_entity_poly.pdbx_strand_id
1 'polypeptide(L)'
;MNSLLFLYLNLVRGPQIVAARRAKEERDKRAKLEADIASGKVPKLASCKRCDAPVDRLTLPLEVALTCAACKINENNELRMARKEMRHASKMSPFLYFQVFIILLGLAVFWHRNVGPLF
;
A
#
# COMPACT_ATOMS: atom_id res chain seq x y z
N MET A 1 7.59 -34.95 -0.85
CA MET A 1 8.15 -33.57 -0.84
C MET A 1 7.63 -32.86 0.41
N ASN A 2 8.51 -32.20 1.17
CA ASN A 2 8.18 -31.70 2.51
C ASN A 2 7.50 -30.31 2.39
N SER A 3 6.17 -30.31 2.33
CA SER A 3 5.32 -29.12 2.10
C SER A 3 5.52 -28.02 3.14
N LEU A 4 5.83 -28.39 4.38
CA LEU A 4 6.18 -27.46 5.47
C LEU A 4 7.43 -26.63 5.16
N LEU A 5 8.41 -27.24 4.51
CA LEU A 5 9.66 -26.59 4.15
C LEU A 5 9.45 -25.59 3.00
N PHE A 6 8.55 -25.91 2.06
CA PHE A 6 8.16 -25.02 0.97
C PHE A 6 7.38 -23.79 1.48
N LEU A 7 6.47 -23.99 2.45
CA LEU A 7 5.75 -22.90 3.13
C LEU A 7 6.71 -21.97 3.87
N TYR A 8 7.67 -22.52 4.63
CA TYR A 8 8.65 -21.72 5.37
C TYR A 8 9.56 -20.88 4.45
N LEU A 9 10.07 -21.49 3.37
CA LEU A 9 10.93 -20.81 2.41
C LEU A 9 10.20 -19.68 1.67
N ASN A 10 8.92 -19.87 1.34
CA ASN A 10 8.15 -18.84 0.63
C ASN A 10 7.56 -17.76 1.54
N LEU A 11 6.93 -18.12 2.68
CA LEU A 11 6.26 -17.13 3.52
C LEU A 11 7.22 -16.36 4.44
N VAL A 12 8.30 -17.00 4.91
CA VAL A 12 9.17 -16.38 5.92
C VAL A 12 10.46 -15.91 5.27
N ARG A 13 11.15 -16.80 4.54
CA ARG A 13 12.50 -16.51 4.05
C ARG A 13 12.49 -15.66 2.77
N GLY A 14 11.58 -15.93 1.85
CA GLY A 14 11.38 -15.19 0.60
C GLY A 14 11.21 -13.68 0.83
N PRO A 15 10.21 -13.23 1.61
CA PRO A 15 9.97 -11.81 1.83
C PRO A 15 11.13 -11.10 2.55
N GLN A 16 11.85 -11.77 3.45
CA GLN A 16 13.04 -11.18 4.09
C GLN A 16 14.17 -10.91 3.10
N ILE A 17 14.41 -11.83 2.16
CA ILE A 17 15.44 -11.66 1.12
C ILE A 17 15.06 -10.53 0.16
N VAL A 18 13.78 -10.43 -0.20
CA VAL A 18 13.28 -9.35 -1.07
C VAL A 18 13.37 -8.00 -0.36
N ALA A 19 13.00 -7.92 0.92
CA ALA A 19 13.14 -6.69 1.71
C ALA A 19 14.60 -6.25 1.84
N ALA A 20 15.51 -7.19 2.12
CA ALA A 20 16.94 -6.91 2.19
C ALA A 20 17.52 -6.44 0.85
N ARG A 21 17.06 -6.99 -0.28
CA ARG A 21 17.47 -6.52 -1.62
C ARG A 21 16.97 -5.12 -1.92
N ARG A 22 15.69 -4.83 -1.67
CA ARG A 22 15.13 -3.48 -1.86
C ARG A 22 15.86 -2.44 -1.02
N ALA A 23 16.18 -2.76 0.24
CA ALA A 23 16.93 -1.84 1.11
C ALA A 23 18.34 -1.53 0.58
N LYS A 24 19.01 -2.50 -0.07
CA LYS A 24 20.32 -2.26 -0.72
C LYS A 24 20.16 -1.41 -1.98
N GLU A 25 19.21 -1.74 -2.85
CA GLU A 25 18.94 -0.96 -4.06
C GLU A 25 18.53 0.48 -3.75
N GLU A 26 17.76 0.72 -2.69
CA GLU A 26 17.40 2.07 -2.24
C GLU A 26 18.63 2.86 -1.76
N ARG A 27 19.57 2.21 -1.05
CA ARG A 27 20.82 2.86 -0.60
C ARG A 27 21.71 3.21 -1.78
N ASP A 28 21.86 2.29 -2.75
CA ASP A 28 22.68 2.53 -3.93
C ASP A 28 22.09 3.63 -4.83
N LYS A 29 20.76 3.68 -4.95
CA LYS A 29 20.06 4.77 -5.65
C LYS A 29 20.23 6.12 -4.94
N ARG A 30 20.20 6.16 -3.60
CA ARG A 30 20.47 7.37 -2.82
C ARG A 30 21.91 7.85 -2.98
N ALA A 31 22.88 6.95 -2.89
CA ALA A 31 24.28 7.28 -3.09
C ALA A 31 24.56 7.80 -4.51
N LYS A 32 23.91 7.24 -5.53
CA LYS A 32 23.97 7.76 -6.91
C LYS A 32 23.38 9.17 -7.01
N LEU A 33 22.24 9.44 -6.35
CA LEU A 33 21.67 10.78 -6.33
C LEU A 33 22.57 11.80 -5.64
N GLU A 34 23.17 11.43 -4.51
CA GLU A 34 24.12 12.29 -3.79
C GLU A 34 25.34 12.60 -4.67
N ALA A 35 25.85 11.60 -5.40
CA ALA A 35 26.95 11.79 -6.35
C ALA A 35 26.55 12.66 -7.55
N ASP A 36 25.35 12.46 -8.12
CA ASP A 36 24.84 13.27 -9.23
C ASP A 36 24.58 14.72 -8.82
N ILE A 37 24.15 14.95 -7.58
CA ILE A 37 24.00 16.27 -6.97
C ILE A 37 25.36 16.93 -6.71
N ALA A 38 26.34 16.18 -6.20
CA ALA A 38 27.70 16.69 -5.97
C ALA A 38 28.42 17.03 -7.29
N SER A 39 28.12 16.28 -8.36
CA SER A 39 28.63 16.54 -9.72
C SER A 39 27.94 17.70 -10.44
N GLY A 40 26.91 18.32 -9.84
CA GLY A 40 26.20 19.48 -10.39
C GLY A 40 25.25 19.17 -11.55
N LYS A 41 25.03 17.89 -11.91
CA LYS A 41 24.08 17.49 -12.97
C LYS A 41 22.62 17.69 -12.58
N VAL A 42 22.31 17.73 -11.28
CA VAL A 42 20.94 17.79 -10.76
C VAL A 42 20.84 18.87 -9.68
N PRO A 43 19.95 19.87 -9.82
CA PRO A 43 19.76 20.89 -8.78
C PRO A 43 19.19 20.25 -7.49
N LYS A 44 19.77 20.61 -6.34
CA LYS A 44 19.38 20.17 -4.99
C LYS A 44 17.94 20.56 -4.65
N LEU A 45 17.56 21.77 -5.04
CA LEU A 45 16.20 22.28 -4.89
C LEU A 45 15.44 21.98 -6.17
N ALA A 46 14.28 21.36 -6.03
CA ALA A 46 13.31 21.38 -7.11
C ALA A 46 11.97 21.87 -6.63
N SER A 47 11.27 22.49 -7.57
CA SER A 47 10.05 23.21 -7.29
C SER A 47 8.88 22.22 -7.21
N CYS A 48 8.04 22.40 -6.19
CA CYS A 48 6.78 21.68 -6.02
C CYS A 48 5.88 21.89 -7.25
N LYS A 49 5.51 20.82 -7.96
CA LYS A 49 4.68 20.92 -9.20
C LYS A 49 3.32 21.62 -9.01
N ARG A 50 2.84 21.73 -7.77
CA ARG A 50 1.50 22.22 -7.42
C ARG A 50 1.49 23.59 -6.76
N CYS A 51 2.63 24.05 -6.29
CA CYS A 51 2.71 25.18 -5.36
C CYS A 51 4.01 26.00 -5.50
N ASP A 52 4.87 25.60 -6.43
CA ASP A 52 6.18 26.16 -6.76
C ASP A 52 7.17 26.36 -5.60
N ALA A 53 6.80 25.92 -4.39
CA ALA A 53 7.65 25.98 -3.21
C ALA A 53 8.92 25.15 -3.38
N PRO A 54 10.06 25.60 -2.84
CA PRO A 54 11.32 24.87 -2.89
C PRO A 54 11.21 23.59 -2.06
N VAL A 55 11.42 22.44 -2.70
CA VAL A 55 11.42 21.12 -2.06
C VAL A 55 12.79 20.49 -2.25
N ASP A 56 13.37 20.01 -1.14
CA ASP A 56 14.68 19.38 -1.14
C ASP A 56 14.57 17.93 -1.67
N ARG A 57 15.21 17.65 -2.81
CA ARG A 57 15.14 16.35 -3.49
C ARG A 57 15.70 15.20 -2.65
N LEU A 58 16.56 15.48 -1.66
CA LEU A 58 17.07 14.45 -0.75
C LEU A 58 16.01 13.92 0.22
N THR A 59 14.99 14.72 0.52
CA THR A 59 13.97 14.37 1.52
C THR A 59 12.80 13.60 0.93
N LEU A 60 12.68 13.53 -0.40
CA LEU A 60 11.61 12.81 -1.07
C LEU A 60 12.10 11.50 -1.67
N PRO A 61 11.35 10.39 -1.48
CA PRO A 61 11.61 9.16 -2.20
C PRO A 61 11.49 9.42 -3.70
N LEU A 62 12.50 8.99 -4.46
CA LEU A 62 12.75 9.30 -5.86
C LEU A 62 11.59 8.96 -6.83
N GLU A 63 10.68 8.09 -6.39
CA GLU A 63 9.50 7.65 -7.17
C GLU A 63 8.24 8.49 -6.93
N VAL A 64 8.24 9.38 -5.92
CA VAL A 64 7.08 10.20 -5.60
C VAL A 64 7.21 11.56 -6.26
N ALA A 65 6.17 11.96 -7.00
CA ALA A 65 6.05 13.29 -7.58
C ALA A 65 6.49 14.35 -6.55
N LEU A 66 7.29 15.33 -6.98
CA LEU A 66 7.77 16.41 -6.13
C LEU A 66 6.58 17.26 -5.64
N THR A 67 5.96 16.82 -4.56
CA THR A 67 4.86 17.48 -3.89
C THR A 67 5.33 17.91 -2.52
N CYS A 68 5.03 19.16 -2.18
CA CYS A 68 5.40 19.73 -0.89
C CYS A 68 4.72 18.96 0.26
N ALA A 69 5.31 18.99 1.47
CA ALA A 69 4.72 18.34 2.63
C ALA A 69 3.29 18.83 2.92
N ALA A 70 3.02 20.12 2.73
CA ALA A 70 1.68 20.71 2.87
C ALA A 70 0.69 20.18 1.81
N CYS A 71 1.16 19.98 0.59
CA CYS A 71 0.39 19.46 -0.53
C CYS A 71 -0.03 18.01 -0.27
N LYS A 72 0.89 17.23 0.28
CA LYS A 72 0.66 15.83 0.68
C LYS A 72 -0.32 15.73 1.85
N ILE A 73 -0.27 16.67 2.80
CA ILE A 73 -1.25 16.73 3.90
C ILE A 73 -2.65 17.03 3.35
N ASN A 74 -2.77 17.98 2.42
CA ASN A 74 -4.05 18.31 1.80
C ASN A 74 -4.64 17.13 1.01
N GLU A 75 -3.83 16.48 0.18
CA GLU A 75 -4.25 15.30 -0.58
C GLU A 75 -4.67 14.14 0.35
N ASN A 76 -3.92 13.90 1.42
CA ASN A 76 -4.30 12.89 2.42
C ASN A 76 -5.60 13.24 3.14
N ASN A 77 -5.86 14.53 3.39
CA ASN A 77 -7.10 14.98 4.01
C ASN A 77 -8.28 14.80 3.04
N GLU A 78 -8.12 15.15 1.76
CA GLU A 78 -9.14 14.90 0.72
C GLU A 78 -9.47 13.39 0.61
N LEU A 79 -8.45 12.53 0.55
CA LEU A 79 -8.62 11.08 0.54
C LEU A 79 -9.31 10.56 1.81
N ARG A 80 -8.99 11.14 2.98
CA ARG A 80 -9.66 10.79 4.25
C ARG A 80 -11.12 11.20 4.25
N MET A 81 -11.44 12.38 3.71
CA MET A 81 -12.82 12.85 3.61
C MET A 81 -13.62 11.99 2.63
N ALA A 82 -13.09 11.68 1.44
CA ALA A 82 -13.71 10.77 0.48
C ALA A 82 -13.93 9.36 1.08
N ARG A 83 -12.98 8.85 1.86
CA ARG A 83 -13.12 7.55 2.55
C ARG A 83 -14.20 7.57 3.63
N LYS A 84 -14.32 8.68 4.38
CA LYS A 84 -15.40 8.86 5.36
C LYS A 84 -16.75 8.92 4.67
N GLU A 85 -16.84 9.63 3.56
CA GLU A 85 -18.07 9.75 2.76
C GLU A 85 -18.52 8.40 2.21
N MET A 86 -17.61 7.62 1.62
CA MET A 86 -17.89 6.25 1.16
C MET A 86 -18.38 5.34 2.31
N ARG A 87 -17.79 5.48 3.51
CA ARG A 87 -18.21 4.72 4.69
C ARG A 87 -19.61 5.11 5.17
N HIS A 88 -19.98 6.38 5.05
CA HIS A 88 -21.32 6.86 5.39
C HIS A 88 -22.37 6.50 4.32
N ALA A 89 -21.99 6.53 3.04
CA ALA A 89 -22.83 6.08 1.93
C ALA A 89 -23.10 4.56 1.99
N SER A 90 -22.21 3.79 2.63
CA SER A 90 -22.35 2.35 2.85
C SER A 90 -23.31 1.97 3.99
N LYS A 91 -24.23 2.85 4.38
CA LYS A 91 -25.40 2.43 5.18
C LYS A 91 -26.32 1.60 4.28
N MET A 92 -26.00 0.32 4.13
CA MET A 92 -26.90 -0.66 3.54
C MET A 92 -28.25 -0.60 4.27
N SER A 93 -29.34 -0.63 3.51
CA SER A 93 -30.68 -0.68 4.09
C SER A 93 -30.80 -1.90 5.01
N PRO A 94 -31.55 -1.81 6.12
CA PRO A 94 -31.71 -2.92 7.07
C PRO A 94 -32.21 -4.21 6.38
N PHE A 95 -32.94 -4.08 5.27
CA PHE A 95 -33.37 -5.19 4.44
C PHE A 95 -32.21 -5.96 3.78
N LEU A 96 -31.21 -5.25 3.25
CA LEU A 96 -30.04 -5.88 2.62
C LEU A 96 -29.22 -6.67 3.64
N TYR A 97 -29.12 -6.19 4.88
CA TYR A 97 -28.48 -6.94 5.97
C TYR A 97 -29.20 -8.26 6.25
N PHE A 98 -30.53 -8.24 6.30
CA PHE A 98 -31.32 -9.45 6.53
C PHE A 98 -31.17 -10.45 5.36
N GLN A 99 -31.16 -9.95 4.12
CA GLN A 99 -30.98 -10.78 2.94
C GLN A 99 -29.60 -11.46 2.91
N VAL A 100 -28.52 -10.71 3.17
CA VAL A 100 -27.16 -11.26 3.24
C VAL A 100 -27.05 -12.28 4.37
N PHE A 101 -27.68 -12.01 5.52
CA PHE A 101 -27.68 -12.94 6.66
C PHE A 101 -28.34 -14.28 6.30
N ILE A 102 -29.51 -14.26 5.64
CA ILE A 102 -30.19 -15.49 5.19
C ILE A 102 -29.34 -16.25 4.18
N ILE A 103 -28.71 -15.55 3.22
CA ILE A 103 -27.83 -16.19 2.23
C ILE A 103 -26.65 -16.88 2.91
N LEU A 104 -26.01 -16.22 3.88
CA LEU A 104 -24.91 -16.81 4.65
C LEU A 104 -25.36 -18.02 5.47
N LEU A 105 -26.55 -17.97 6.07
CA LEU A 105 -27.13 -19.10 6.80
C LEU A 105 -27.38 -20.30 5.88
N GLY A 106 -27.94 -20.04 4.69
CA GLY A 106 -28.13 -21.07 3.66
C GLY A 106 -26.81 -21.69 3.19
N LEU A 107 -25.79 -20.86 2.96
CA LEU A 107 -24.44 -21.32 2.59
C LEU A 107 -23.79 -22.15 3.71
N ALA A 108 -23.93 -21.75 4.97
CA ALA A 108 -23.40 -22.50 6.11
C ALA A 108 -24.05 -23.87 6.25
N VAL A 109 -25.38 -23.95 6.11
CA VAL A 109 -26.11 -25.21 6.11
C VAL A 109 -25.73 -26.07 4.90
N PHE A 110 -25.61 -25.48 3.72
CA PHE A 110 -25.17 -26.17 2.51
C PHE A 110 -23.75 -26.75 2.68
N TRP A 111 -22.83 -25.98 3.25
CA TRP A 111 -21.47 -26.42 3.53
C TRP A 111 -21.46 -27.55 4.56
N HIS A 112 -22.17 -27.41 5.67
CA HIS A 112 -22.25 -28.44 6.70
C HIS A 112 -22.83 -29.75 6.13
N ARG A 113 -23.88 -29.67 5.30
CA ARG A 113 -24.55 -30.85 4.76
C ARG A 113 -23.79 -31.53 3.62
N ASN A 114 -23.09 -30.77 2.78
CA ASN A 114 -22.43 -31.34 1.59
C ASN A 114 -20.91 -31.50 1.75
N VAL A 115 -20.25 -30.60 2.48
CA VAL A 115 -18.78 -30.61 2.67
C VAL A 115 -18.40 -31.26 4.00
N GLY A 116 -19.20 -31.09 5.06
CA GLY A 116 -19.01 -31.76 6.35
C GLY A 116 -18.87 -33.30 6.26
N PRO A 117 -19.69 -34.03 5.49
CA PRO A 117 -19.56 -35.48 5.36
C PRO A 117 -18.46 -35.96 4.38
N LEU A 118 -17.70 -35.04 3.77
CA LEU A 118 -16.54 -35.37 2.91
C LEU A 118 -15.19 -35.37 3.66
N PHE A 119 -15.18 -35.00 4.95
CA PHE A 119 -13.99 -34.97 5.81
C PHE A 119 -14.16 -35.85 7.04
#